data_AF-A0AAW6UI69-F1
#
_entry.id   AF-A0AAW6UI69-F1
#
_cell.length_a   1.000
_cell.length_b   1.000
_cell.length_c   1.000
_cell.angle_alpha   90.00
_cell.angle_beta   90.00
_cell.angle_gamma   90.00
#
_symmetry.space_group_name_H-M   'P 1'
#
loop_
_entity.id
_entity.type
_entity.pdbx_description
1 polymer ?
#
loop_
_entity_poly.entity_id
_entity_poly.type
_entity_poly.pdbx_seq_one_letter_code
_entity_poly.pdbx_strand_id
1 'polypeptide(L)'
;MKDNQVDNKNPIDLQEIYRNVLVLSENLVALAQSGEWETLVSRETEYVLAVENLTKLTQAFEEQQPITEEFIQLLHKIIENERVTKEYLQQHLNFLSKEIKQLDQKRVLNNSYGQFDEPDTPLVVRPME
;
A
#
# COMPACT_ATOMS: atom_id res chain seq x y z
N MET A 1 1.68 -28.22 -49.07
CA MET A 1 1.57 -29.10 -47.89
C MET A 1 1.79 -28.24 -46.65
N LYS A 2 0.72 -28.11 -45.85
CA LYS A 2 0.62 -27.58 -44.48
C LYS A 2 1.25 -26.21 -44.18
N ASP A 3 0.41 -25.18 -44.30
CA ASP A 3 0.39 -24.02 -43.41
C ASP A 3 0.45 -24.50 -41.95
N ASN A 4 1.58 -24.32 -41.29
CA ASN A 4 1.64 -24.29 -39.83
C ASN A 4 1.19 -22.89 -39.40
N GLN A 5 -0.13 -22.69 -39.36
CA GLN A 5 -0.70 -21.71 -38.43
C GLN A 5 -0.21 -22.10 -37.04
N VAL A 6 0.56 -21.20 -36.44
CA VAL A 6 0.98 -21.30 -35.05
C VAL A 6 -0.28 -21.12 -34.22
N ASP A 7 -0.86 -22.27 -33.92
CA ASP A 7 -2.04 -22.50 -33.10
C ASP A 7 -1.86 -21.82 -31.72
N ASN A 8 -2.84 -20.99 -31.35
CA ASN A 8 -3.17 -20.55 -29.99
C ASN A 8 -2.08 -19.80 -29.19
N LYS A 9 -2.07 -18.46 -29.29
CA LYS A 9 -1.65 -17.61 -28.17
C LYS A 9 -2.69 -17.78 -27.05
N ASN A 10 -2.28 -18.50 -26.01
CA ASN A 10 -3.14 -19.27 -25.10
C ASN A 10 -4.16 -18.44 -24.30
N PRO A 11 -5.45 -18.82 -24.26
CA PRO A 11 -6.38 -18.35 -23.23
C PRO A 11 -5.97 -18.78 -21.80
N ILE A 12 -5.10 -19.79 -21.70
CA ILE A 12 -4.52 -20.29 -20.45
C ILE A 12 -3.58 -19.24 -19.81
N ASP A 13 -2.79 -18.51 -20.61
CA ASP A 13 -1.84 -17.51 -20.09
C ASP A 13 -2.58 -16.31 -19.49
N LEU A 14 -3.69 -15.87 -20.10
CA LEU A 14 -4.48 -14.75 -19.58
C LEU A 14 -5.14 -15.12 -18.25
N GLN A 15 -5.74 -16.30 -18.17
CA GLN A 15 -6.39 -16.77 -16.94
C GLN A 15 -5.40 -16.94 -15.78
N GLU A 16 -4.19 -17.46 -16.06
CA GLU A 16 -3.14 -17.55 -15.04
C GLU A 16 -2.70 -16.17 -14.56
N ILE A 17 -2.58 -15.19 -15.45
CA ILE A 17 -2.19 -13.83 -15.07
C ILE A 17 -3.27 -13.15 -14.22
N TYR A 18 -4.55 -13.27 -14.58
CA TYR A 18 -5.66 -12.80 -13.74
C TYR A 18 -5.62 -13.45 -12.35
N ARG A 19 -5.38 -14.76 -12.28
CA ARG A 19 -5.27 -15.48 -11.00
C ARG A 19 -4.07 -15.01 -10.19
N ASN A 20 -2.93 -14.79 -10.82
CA ASN A 20 -1.72 -14.30 -10.16
C ASN A 20 -1.93 -12.90 -9.57
N VAL A 21 -2.53 -11.98 -10.33
CA VAL A 21 -2.86 -10.63 -9.81
C VAL A 21 -3.86 -10.72 -8.66
N LEU A 22 -4.85 -11.60 -8.74
CA LEU A 22 -5.79 -11.83 -7.64
C LEU A 22 -5.07 -12.31 -6.37
N VAL A 23 -4.20 -13.32 -6.47
CA VAL A 23 -3.42 -13.82 -5.32
C VAL A 23 -2.53 -12.73 -4.75
N LEU A 24 -1.89 -11.92 -5.60
CA LEU A 24 -1.09 -10.78 -5.15
C LEU A 24 -1.97 -9.76 -4.39
N SER A 25 -3.15 -9.44 -4.91
CA SER A 25 -4.10 -8.53 -4.25
C SER A 25 -4.57 -9.07 -2.89
N GLU A 26 -4.86 -10.38 -2.78
CA GLU A 26 -5.24 -11.03 -1.53
C GLU A 26 -4.09 -11.01 -0.51
N ASN A 27 -2.86 -11.23 -0.98
CA ASN A 27 -1.66 -11.12 -0.13
C ASN A 27 -1.45 -9.68 0.37
N LEU A 28 -1.68 -8.66 -0.46
CA LEU A 28 -1.58 -7.25 -0.03
C LEU A 28 -2.63 -6.93 1.03
N VAL A 29 -3.87 -7.41 0.88
CA VAL A 29 -4.92 -7.27 1.89
C VAL A 29 -4.49 -7.93 3.21
N ALA A 30 -3.94 -9.14 3.15
CA ALA A 30 -3.48 -9.85 4.35
C ALA A 30 -2.36 -9.09 5.07
N LEU A 31 -1.38 -8.54 4.32
CA LEU A 31 -0.29 -7.72 4.86
C LEU A 31 -0.81 -6.41 5.48
N ALA A 32 -1.80 -5.78 4.85
CA ALA A 32 -2.43 -4.57 5.37
C ALA A 32 -3.16 -4.84 6.69
N GLN A 33 -3.84 -5.98 6.80
CA GLN A 33 -4.52 -6.41 8.02
C GLN A 33 -3.54 -6.78 9.14
N SER A 34 -2.41 -7.41 8.81
CA SER A 34 -1.38 -7.74 9.80
C SER A 34 -0.52 -6.54 10.22
N GLY A 35 -0.66 -5.39 9.56
CA GLY A 35 0.12 -4.19 9.83
C GLY A 35 1.58 -4.27 9.37
N GLU A 36 1.88 -5.15 8.42
CA GLU A 36 3.22 -5.37 7.85
C GLU A 36 3.50 -4.36 6.71
N TRP A 37 3.52 -3.07 7.05
CA TRP A 37 3.53 -1.97 6.08
C TRP A 37 4.79 -1.91 5.22
N GLU A 38 5.96 -2.18 5.79
CA GLU A 38 7.23 -2.21 5.03
C GLU A 38 7.21 -3.29 3.94
N THR A 39 6.70 -4.47 4.28
CA THR A 39 6.54 -5.59 3.34
C THR A 39 5.49 -5.27 2.27
N LEU A 40 4.40 -4.59 2.66
CA LEU A 40 3.36 -4.14 1.73
C LEU A 40 3.93 -3.17 0.69
N VAL A 41 4.70 -2.16 1.12
CA VAL A 41 5.34 -1.18 0.21
C VAL A 41 6.34 -1.87 -0.71
N SER A 42 7.13 -2.82 -0.22
CA SER A 42 8.08 -3.56 -1.05
C SER A 42 7.38 -4.35 -2.17
N ARG A 43 6.17 -4.87 -1.92
CA ARG A 43 5.40 -5.67 -2.88
C ARG A 43 4.50 -4.82 -3.80
N GLU A 44 4.31 -3.53 -3.48
CA GLU A 44 3.51 -2.62 -4.31
C GLU A 44 4.04 -2.53 -5.74
N THR A 45 5.36 -2.39 -5.90
CA THR A 45 5.99 -2.31 -7.23
C THR A 45 5.72 -3.56 -8.07
N GLU A 46 5.79 -4.74 -7.45
CA GLU A 46 5.50 -6.02 -8.11
C GLU A 46 4.03 -6.10 -8.53
N TYR A 47 3.12 -5.67 -7.66
CA TYR A 47 1.70 -5.63 -7.95
C TYR A 47 1.36 -4.67 -9.11
N VAL A 48 1.91 -3.45 -9.09
CA VAL A 48 1.68 -2.46 -10.15
C VAL A 48 2.17 -2.98 -11.51
N LEU A 49 3.34 -3.62 -11.55
CA LEU A 49 3.86 -4.25 -12.77
C LEU A 49 2.95 -5.40 -13.25
N ALA A 50 2.42 -6.20 -12.33
CA ALA A 50 1.50 -7.30 -12.66
C ALA A 50 0.18 -6.77 -13.24
N VAL A 51 -0.39 -5.69 -12.67
CA VAL A 51 -1.60 -5.03 -13.17
C VAL A 51 -1.36 -4.36 -14.53
N GLU A 52 -0.19 -3.76 -14.75
CA GLU A 52 0.17 -3.20 -16.05
C GLU A 52 0.23 -4.31 -17.12
N ASN A 53 0.86 -5.44 -16.81
CA ASN A 53 0.93 -6.59 -17.71
C ASN A 53 -0.47 -7.17 -18.00
N LEU A 54 -1.30 -7.32 -16.96
CA LEU A 54 -2.71 -7.72 -17.09
C LEU A 54 -3.48 -6.82 -18.06
N THR A 55 -3.29 -5.50 -17.95
CA THR A 55 -3.99 -4.51 -18.78
C THR A 55 -3.59 -4.63 -20.25
N LYS A 56 -2.28 -4.72 -20.53
CA LYS A 56 -1.76 -4.90 -21.91
C LYS A 56 -2.28 -6.16 -22.56
N LEU A 57 -2.32 -7.27 -21.81
CA LEU A 57 -2.79 -8.55 -22.33
C LEU A 57 -4.30 -8.61 -22.49
N THR A 58 -5.05 -7.99 -21.58
CA THR A 58 -6.51 -7.88 -21.70
C THR A 58 -6.89 -7.08 -22.95
N GLN A 59 -6.20 -5.97 -23.21
CA GLN A 59 -6.42 -5.17 -24.42
C GLN A 59 -6.12 -5.97 -25.70
N ALA A 60 -5.00 -6.68 -25.73
CA ALA A 60 -4.65 -7.54 -26.87
C ALA A 60 -5.62 -8.72 -27.06
N PHE A 61 -6.23 -9.21 -25.97
CA PHE A 61 -7.24 -10.27 -26.01
C PHE A 61 -8.60 -9.76 -26.48
N GLU A 62 -9.02 -8.57 -26.05
CA GLU A 62 -10.29 -7.94 -26.47
C GLU A 62 -10.34 -7.69 -27.98
N GLU A 63 -9.20 -7.39 -28.61
CA GLU A 63 -9.06 -7.28 -30.06
C GLU A 63 -9.31 -8.61 -30.81
N GLN A 64 -9.15 -9.75 -30.13
CA GLN A 64 -9.24 -11.10 -30.71
C GLN A 64 -10.54 -11.80 -30.34
N GLN A 65 -11.02 -11.64 -29.11
CA GLN A 65 -12.21 -12.30 -28.57
C GLN A 65 -12.94 -11.39 -27.57
N PRO A 66 -14.28 -11.47 -27.48
CA PRO A 66 -15.02 -10.75 -26.48
C PRO A 66 -14.66 -11.24 -25.06
N ILE A 67 -14.48 -10.30 -24.14
CA ILE A 67 -14.22 -10.59 -22.73
C ILE A 67 -15.42 -11.36 -22.15
N THR A 68 -15.14 -12.47 -21.46
CA THR A 68 -16.18 -13.28 -20.81
C THR A 68 -16.53 -12.74 -19.43
N GLU A 69 -17.74 -13.07 -18.95
CA GLU A 69 -18.23 -12.69 -17.63
C GLU A 69 -17.30 -13.16 -16.49
N GLU A 70 -16.61 -14.29 -16.66
CA GLU A 70 -15.66 -14.81 -15.67
C GLU A 70 -14.49 -13.85 -15.41
N PHE A 71 -13.94 -13.23 -16.46
CA PHE A 71 -12.86 -12.24 -16.32
C PHE A 71 -13.35 -10.96 -15.64
N ILE A 72 -14.59 -10.54 -15.93
CA ILE A 72 -15.21 -9.38 -15.27
C ILE A 72 -15.37 -9.64 -13.77
N GLN A 73 -15.82 -10.83 -13.37
CA GLN A 73 -15.94 -11.22 -11.96
C GLN A 73 -14.57 -11.24 -11.25
N LEU A 74 -13.52 -11.75 -11.92
CA LEU A 74 -12.16 -11.72 -11.38
C LEU A 74 -11.66 -10.29 -11.19
N LEU A 75 -11.87 -9.42 -12.19
CA LEU A 75 -11.48 -8.01 -12.11
C LEU A 75 -12.20 -7.29 -10.96
N HIS A 76 -13.51 -7.51 -10.80
CA HIS A 76 -14.26 -6.95 -9.68
C HIS A 76 -13.68 -7.36 -8.32
N LYS A 77 -13.26 -8.63 -8.19
CA LYS A 77 -12.66 -9.11 -6.95
C LYS A 77 -11.30 -8.45 -6.67
N ILE A 78 -10.49 -8.24 -7.71
CA ILE A 78 -9.21 -7.49 -7.60
C ILE A 78 -9.48 -6.05 -7.15
N ILE A 79 -10.44 -5.37 -7.78
CA ILE A 79 -10.81 -3.98 -7.44
C ILE A 79 -11.32 -3.87 -5.99
N GLU A 80 -12.11 -4.82 -5.52
CA GLU A 80 -12.57 -4.81 -4.13
C GLU A 80 -11.41 -5.02 -3.14
N ASN A 81 -10.48 -5.93 -3.47
CA ASN A 81 -9.27 -6.13 -2.66
C ASN A 81 -8.39 -4.85 -2.61
N GLU A 82 -8.26 -4.12 -3.72
CA GLU A 82 -7.58 -2.82 -3.74
C GLU A 82 -8.29 -1.79 -2.86
N ARG A 83 -9.62 -1.72 -2.94
CA ARG A 83 -10.43 -0.81 -2.11
C ARG A 83 -10.16 -1.05 -0.63
N VAL A 84 -10.19 -2.32 -0.21
CA VAL A 84 -9.93 -2.74 1.17
C VAL A 84 -8.50 -2.37 1.59
N THR A 85 -7.50 -2.70 0.77
CA THR A 85 -6.09 -2.39 1.06
C THR A 85 -5.88 -0.88 1.25
N LYS A 86 -6.49 -0.06 0.39
CA LYS A 86 -6.44 1.41 0.47
C LYS A 86 -7.09 1.95 1.74
N GLU A 87 -8.19 1.36 2.18
CA GLU A 87 -8.88 1.73 3.42
C GLU A 87 -7.98 1.50 4.64
N TYR A 88 -7.35 0.32 4.73
CA TYR A 88 -6.38 0.01 5.79
C TYR A 88 -5.18 0.97 5.77
N LEU A 89 -4.63 1.25 4.59
CA LEU A 89 -3.50 2.17 4.44
C LEU A 89 -3.86 3.60 4.90
N GLN A 90 -5.06 4.08 4.55
CA GLN A 90 -5.54 5.38 5.03
C GLN A 90 -5.74 5.42 6.55
N GLN A 91 -6.28 4.35 7.14
CA GLN A 91 -6.42 4.25 8.60
C GLN A 91 -5.06 4.31 9.29
N HIS A 92 -4.06 3.60 8.74
CA HIS A 92 -2.69 3.64 9.27
C HIS A 92 -2.05 5.02 9.15
N LEU A 93 -2.18 5.69 8.01
CA LEU A 93 -1.70 7.07 7.82
C LEU A 93 -2.36 8.05 8.80
N ASN A 94 -3.66 7.92 9.05
CA ASN A 94 -4.37 8.72 10.04
C ASN A 94 -3.85 8.47 11.46
N PHE A 95 -3.57 7.21 11.80
CA PHE A 95 -2.97 6.85 13.08
C PHE A 95 -1.57 7.47 13.23
N LEU A 96 -0.69 7.31 12.25
CA LEU A 96 0.64 7.92 12.26
C LEU A 96 0.57 9.45 12.37
N SER A 97 -0.32 10.10 11.63
CA SER A 97 -0.51 11.56 11.70
C SER A 97 -0.92 12.01 13.10
N LYS A 98 -1.80 11.26 13.76
CA LYS A 98 -2.23 11.54 15.14
C LYS A 98 -1.08 11.37 16.13
N GLU A 99 -0.32 10.29 16.01
CA GLU A 99 0.83 10.03 16.88
C GLU A 99 1.91 11.09 16.74
N ILE A 100 2.24 11.50 15.51
CA ILE A 100 3.20 12.60 15.26
C ILE A 100 2.73 13.90 15.92
N LYS A 101 1.44 14.27 15.77
CA LYS A 101 0.89 15.46 16.42
C LYS A 101 0.98 15.40 17.94
N GLN A 102 0.77 14.23 18.55
CA GLN A 102 0.92 14.06 20.00
C GLN A 102 2.39 14.14 20.42
N LEU A 103 3.31 13.58 19.65
CA LEU A 103 4.75 13.68 19.91
C LEU A 103 5.24 15.12 19.81
N ASP A 104 4.78 15.89 18.83
CA ASP A 104 5.08 17.32 18.71
C ASP A 104 4.57 18.10 19.91
N GLN A 105 3.33 17.85 20.35
CA GLN A 105 2.79 18.45 21.57
C GLN A 105 3.61 18.08 22.81
N LYS A 106 4.00 16.81 22.96
CA LYS A 106 4.88 16.36 24.05
C LYS A 106 6.25 17.02 23.97
N ARG A 107 6.83 17.19 22.78
CA ARG A 107 8.11 17.86 22.57
C ARG A 107 8.03 19.35 22.93
N VAL A 108 6.96 20.03 22.55
CA VAL A 108 6.70 21.42 22.93
C VAL A 108 6.58 21.53 24.45
N LEU A 109 5.76 20.69 25.09
CA LEU A 109 5.63 20.67 26.55
C LEU A 109 6.95 20.36 27.24
N ASN A 110 7.66 19.32 26.81
CA ASN A 110 8.97 18.94 27.37
C ASN A 110 10.03 20.03 27.18
N ASN A 111 10.05 20.72 26.03
CA ASN A 111 10.93 21.87 25.83
C ASN A 111 10.52 23.05 26.72
N SER A 112 9.22 23.33 26.86
CA SER A 112 8.73 24.42 27.69
C SER A 112 8.99 24.19 29.17
N TYR A 113 8.91 22.95 29.67
CA TYR A 113 9.15 22.64 31.08
C TYR A 113 10.61 22.24 31.38
N GLY A 114 11.34 21.64 30.44
CA GLY A 114 12.76 21.30 30.58
C GLY A 114 13.71 22.51 30.54
N GLN A 115 13.20 23.70 30.18
CA GLN A 115 13.89 24.99 30.36
C GLN A 115 13.82 25.50 31.82
N PHE A 116 12.99 24.90 32.67
CA PHE A 116 12.86 25.27 34.09
C PHE A 116 13.57 24.30 35.05
N ASP A 117 14.17 23.21 34.53
CA ASP A 117 14.95 22.24 35.30
C ASP A 117 16.45 22.62 35.39
N GLU A 118 16.86 23.81 34.95
CA GLU A 118 18.14 24.37 35.39
C GLU A 118 17.99 24.77 36.86
N PRO A 119 18.73 24.14 37.79
CA PRO A 119 18.68 24.56 39.18
C PRO A 119 19.18 26.00 39.25
N ASP A 120 18.29 26.89 39.69
CA ASP A 120 18.57 28.25 40.11
C ASP A 120 20.01 28.34 40.63
N THR A 121 20.87 28.96 39.83
CA THR A 121 22.17 29.39 40.33
C THR A 121 21.85 30.28 41.53
N PRO A 122 22.33 29.97 42.74
CA PRO A 122 21.86 30.65 43.93
C PRO A 122 22.15 32.15 43.78
N LEU A 123 21.09 32.95 43.76
CA LEU A 123 21.16 34.40 43.89
C LEU A 123 21.87 34.69 45.21
N VAL A 124 23.18 34.93 45.15
CA VAL A 124 23.96 35.48 46.26
C VAL A 124 23.43 36.88 46.50
N VAL A 125 22.45 36.98 47.39
CA VAL A 125 21.97 38.24 47.94
C VAL A 125 23.10 38.78 48.80
N ARG A 126 23.89 39.71 48.25
CA ARG A 126 24.84 40.47 49.07
C ARG A 126 24.03 41.46 49.92
N PRO A 127 24.19 41.46 51.26
CA PRO A 127 23.56 42.47 52.08
C PRO A 127 24.24 43.82 51.79
N MET A 128 23.42 44.88 51.83
CA MET A 128 23.83 46.27 51.69
C MET A 128 24.70 46.67 52.90
N GLU A 129 25.92 47.15 52.64
CA GLU A 129 26.66 48.07 53.51
C GLU A 129 27.12 49.28 52.67
#